data_AF-A0A7V9VX33-F1
#
_entry.id   AF-A0A7V9VX33-F1
#
_cell.length_a   1.000
_cell.length_b   1.000
_cell.length_c   1.000
_cell.angle_alpha   90.00
_cell.angle_beta   90.00
_cell.angle_gamma   90.00
#
_symmetry.space_group_name_H-M   'P 1'
#
loop_
_entity.id
_entity.type
_entity.pdbx_description
1 polymer ?
#
loop_
_entity_poly.entity_id
_entity_poly.type
_entity_poly.pdbx_seq_one_letter_code
_entity_poly.pdbx_strand_id
1 'polypeptide(L)'
;MASSSPRELRRDRVNVGTPMRCPICDGQLQNVLIRDLGGVTADITWQIHAGKCEEHGWFQTEIVSRPPREIFAVTRPFGAARRIVVNGREHFSFSTSWNDLPQQARRQKVDPLNADYWKTKPLAK
;
A
#
# COMPACT_ATOMS: atom_id res chain seq x y z
N MET A 1 -14.04 -19.35 -10.03
CA MET A 1 -13.73 -19.06 -8.61
C MET A 1 -12.38 -19.67 -8.32
N ALA A 2 -11.32 -18.87 -8.18
CA ALA A 2 -9.99 -19.41 -7.91
C ALA A 2 -9.92 -19.85 -6.44
N SER A 3 -9.84 -21.16 -6.22
CA SER A 3 -9.67 -21.74 -4.88
C SER A 3 -8.19 -21.60 -4.50
N SER A 4 -7.90 -20.72 -3.55
CA SER A 4 -6.53 -20.52 -3.04
C SER A 4 -6.08 -21.71 -2.19
N SER A 5 -4.82 -22.10 -2.35
CA SER A 5 -4.22 -23.27 -1.68
C SER A 5 -4.08 -23.04 -0.17
N PRO A 6 -4.16 -24.08 0.69
CA PRO A 6 -3.95 -23.98 2.15
C PRO A 6 -2.60 -23.34 2.56
N ARG A 7 -1.60 -23.32 1.68
CA ARG A 7 -0.31 -22.63 1.92
C ARG A 7 -0.38 -21.12 1.68
N GLU A 8 -1.25 -20.64 0.79
CA GLU A 8 -1.45 -19.20 0.54
C GLU A 8 -2.15 -18.53 1.73
N LEU A 9 -3.09 -19.25 2.38
CA LEU A 9 -3.79 -18.80 3.58
C LEU A 9 -2.88 -18.53 4.79
N ARG A 10 -1.65 -19.06 4.83
CA ARG A 10 -0.70 -18.84 5.95
C ARG A 10 0.12 -17.55 5.84
N ARG A 11 0.14 -16.89 4.68
CA ARG A 11 0.91 -15.65 4.44
C ARG A 11 0.05 -14.39 4.44
N ASP A 12 -1.25 -14.56 4.27
CA ASP A 12 -2.20 -13.46 4.14
C ASP A 12 -2.91 -13.23 5.47
N ARG A 13 -2.67 -12.07 6.06
CA ARG A 13 -3.39 -11.57 7.22
C ARG A 13 -4.58 -10.77 6.73
N VAL A 14 -5.79 -11.17 7.14
CA VAL A 14 -7.06 -10.59 6.66
C VAL A 14 -7.70 -9.74 7.76
N ASN A 15 -8.32 -8.63 7.38
CA ASN A 15 -9.01 -7.68 8.26
C ASN A 15 -8.11 -7.13 9.39
N VAL A 16 -6.86 -6.84 9.05
CA VAL A 16 -5.86 -6.27 9.97
C VAL A 16 -5.71 -4.75 9.80
N GLY A 17 -5.05 -4.08 10.74
CA GLY A 17 -4.71 -2.66 10.60
C GLY A 17 -3.61 -2.41 9.57
N THR A 18 -3.67 -1.27 8.88
CA THR A 18 -2.62 -0.77 7.99
C THR A 18 -2.44 0.73 8.16
N PRO A 19 -1.22 1.28 8.06
CA PRO A 19 -1.01 2.73 8.01
C PRO A 19 -1.57 3.37 6.73
N MET A 20 -1.85 2.55 5.70
CA MET A 20 -2.36 3.00 4.41
C MET A 20 -3.77 3.59 4.52
N ARG A 21 -3.92 4.83 4.04
CA ARG A 21 -5.20 5.53 3.88
C ARG A 21 -5.55 5.60 2.39
N CYS A 22 -6.80 5.92 2.07
CA CYS A 22 -7.19 6.16 0.68
C CYS A 22 -6.40 7.37 0.13
N PRO A 23 -5.66 7.23 -0.97
CA PRO A 23 -4.82 8.33 -1.47
C PRO A 23 -5.62 9.49 -2.09
N ILE A 24 -6.95 9.34 -2.23
CA ILE A 24 -7.84 10.32 -2.83
C ILE A 24 -8.61 11.10 -1.76
N CYS A 25 -9.29 10.40 -0.85
CA CYS A 25 -10.12 11.03 0.19
C CYS A 25 -9.53 10.99 1.61
N ASP A 26 -8.34 10.42 1.79
CA ASP A 26 -7.71 10.14 3.09
C ASP A 26 -8.56 9.29 4.05
N GLY A 27 -9.61 8.63 3.54
CA GLY A 27 -10.45 7.72 4.33
C GLY A 27 -9.70 6.47 4.80
N GLN A 28 -10.15 5.89 5.91
CA GLN A 28 -9.67 4.59 6.37
C GLN A 28 -10.05 3.50 5.37
N LEU A 29 -9.11 2.58 5.11
CA LEU A 29 -9.36 1.45 4.24
C LEU A 29 -9.98 0.29 5.01
N GLN A 30 -10.93 -0.38 4.38
CA GLN A 30 -11.60 -1.58 4.86
C GLN A 30 -11.09 -2.83 4.13
N ASN A 31 -11.51 -4.02 4.58
CA ASN A 31 -11.15 -5.31 3.99
C ASN A 31 -9.64 -5.44 3.76
N VAL A 32 -8.86 -4.98 4.74
CA VAL A 32 -7.41 -4.87 4.61
C VAL A 32 -6.80 -6.26 4.57
N LEU A 33 -5.93 -6.52 3.59
CA LEU A 33 -5.13 -7.73 3.51
C LEU A 33 -3.65 -7.36 3.51
N ILE A 34 -2.86 -8.05 4.34
CA ILE A 34 -1.40 -7.95 4.33
C ILE A 34 -0.84 -9.31 3.96
N ARG A 35 -0.08 -9.37 2.86
CA ARG A 35 0.62 -10.57 2.42
C ARG A 35 2.10 -10.47 2.77
N ASP A 36 2.60 -11.44 3.51
CA ASP A 36 4.03 -11.62 3.73
C ASP A 36 4.65 -12.31 2.48
N LEU A 37 5.59 -11.64 1.82
CA LEU A 37 6.18 -12.12 0.56
C LEU A 37 7.42 -13.00 0.76
N GLY A 38 8.03 -13.01 1.95
CA GLY A 38 9.18 -13.85 2.25
C GLY A 38 9.43 -14.02 3.75
N GLY A 39 10.03 -15.16 4.11
CA GLY A 39 10.64 -15.42 5.42
C GLY A 39 12.12 -15.04 5.34
N VAL A 40 12.57 -14.25 6.30
CA VAL A 40 13.64 -13.30 6.09
C VAL A 40 14.98 -13.84 6.57
N THR A 41 15.97 -13.88 5.70
CA THR A 41 17.34 -13.71 6.19
C THR A 41 17.45 -12.28 6.76
N ALA A 42 17.54 -12.15 8.09
CA ALA A 42 17.79 -10.91 8.85
C ALA A 42 16.63 -9.89 9.05
N ASP A 43 15.48 -10.30 9.61
CA ASP A 43 14.42 -9.40 10.14
C ASP A 43 13.90 -8.27 9.21
N ILE A 44 14.06 -8.39 7.89
CA ILE A 44 13.52 -7.48 6.87
C ILE A 44 12.02 -7.70 6.66
N THR A 45 11.21 -6.70 7.00
CA THR A 45 9.80 -6.67 6.61
C THR A 45 9.66 -6.63 5.08
N TRP A 46 9.10 -7.67 4.47
CA TRP A 46 8.72 -7.70 3.05
C TRP A 46 7.24 -8.07 2.89
N GLN A 47 6.40 -7.07 2.65
CA GLN A 47 4.95 -7.18 2.70
C GLN A 47 4.27 -6.39 1.59
N ILE A 48 3.11 -6.87 1.14
CA ILE A 48 2.14 -6.07 0.38
C ILE A 48 0.95 -5.80 1.28
N HIS A 49 0.58 -4.52 1.42
CA HIS A 49 -0.64 -4.09 2.08
C HIS A 49 -1.67 -3.73 1.01
N ALA A 50 -2.87 -4.27 1.09
CA ALA A 50 -4.01 -3.94 0.23
C ALA A 50 -5.20 -3.54 1.10
N GLY A 51 -5.99 -2.56 0.65
CA GLY A 51 -7.19 -2.11 1.35
C GLY A 51 -8.19 -1.46 0.40
N LYS A 52 -9.48 -1.55 0.76
CA LYS A 52 -10.59 -1.04 -0.04
C LYS A 52 -11.14 0.25 0.54
N CYS A 53 -11.21 1.29 -0.29
CA CYS A 53 -12.07 2.44 -0.06
C CYS A 53 -13.43 2.16 -0.71
N GLU A 54 -14.53 2.48 -0.03
CA GLU A 54 -15.88 2.27 -0.57
C GLU A 54 -16.12 3.07 -1.86
N GLU A 55 -15.70 4.33 -1.86
CA GLU A 55 -15.89 5.24 -2.99
C GLU A 55 -14.89 4.99 -4.12
N HIS A 56 -13.64 4.72 -3.77
CA HIS A 56 -12.53 4.75 -4.72
C HIS A 56 -11.97 3.37 -5.09
N GLY A 57 -12.45 2.30 -4.46
CA GLY A 57 -12.04 0.91 -4.74
C GLY A 57 -10.76 0.47 -4.04
N TRP A 58 -10.08 -0.52 -4.61
CA TRP A 58 -8.89 -1.13 -4.02
C TRP A 58 -7.61 -0.34 -4.29
N PHE A 59 -6.77 -0.28 -3.26
CA PHE A 59 -5.42 0.26 -3.28
C PHE A 59 -4.45 -0.74 -2.66
N GLN A 60 -3.21 -0.72 -3.11
CA GLN A 60 -2.14 -1.49 -2.47
C GLN A 60 -0.80 -0.79 -2.53
N THR A 61 0.12 -1.22 -1.66
CA THR A 61 1.52 -0.82 -1.70
C THR A 61 2.41 -1.94 -1.20
N GLU A 62 3.68 -1.89 -1.60
CA GLU A 62 4.73 -2.83 -1.19
C GLU A 62 5.74 -2.13 -0.29
N ILE A 63 6.17 -2.84 0.75
CA ILE A 63 7.26 -2.43 1.62
C ILE A 63 8.36 -3.49 1.64
N VAL A 64 9.61 -3.03 1.59
CA VAL A 64 10.81 -3.87 1.73
C VAL A 64 11.81 -3.13 2.62
N SER A 65 11.87 -3.46 3.91
CA SER A 65 12.71 -2.80 4.94
C SER A 65 12.51 -1.28 5.12
N ARG A 66 11.64 -0.65 4.33
CA ARG A 66 11.46 0.81 4.22
C ARG A 66 9.98 1.16 4.02
N PRO A 67 9.56 2.38 4.38
CA PRO A 67 8.23 2.86 4.04
C PRO A 67 7.96 2.79 2.53
N PRO A 68 6.69 2.66 2.12
CA PRO A 68 6.33 2.55 0.72
C PRO A 68 6.70 3.82 -0.03
N ARG A 69 7.02 3.71 -1.32
CA ARG A 69 7.23 4.90 -2.18
C ARG A 69 5.93 5.37 -2.79
N GLU A 70 5.11 4.43 -3.24
CA GLU A 70 3.90 4.71 -3.99
C GLU A 70 2.77 3.79 -3.53
N ILE A 71 1.54 4.30 -3.62
CA ILE A 71 0.31 3.52 -3.49
C ILE A 71 -0.30 3.40 -4.87
N PHE A 72 -0.74 2.20 -5.25
CA PHE A 72 -1.31 1.92 -6.56
C PHE A 72 -2.80 1.62 -6.44
N ALA A 73 -3.61 2.19 -7.32
CA ALA A 73 -4.98 1.73 -7.51
C ALA A 73 -4.94 0.37 -8.21
N VAL A 74 -5.62 -0.63 -7.68
CA VAL A 74 -5.62 -2.01 -8.23
C VAL A 74 -7.03 -2.54 -8.45
N THR A 75 -7.14 -3.53 -9.33
CA THR A 75 -8.41 -4.20 -9.65
C THR A 75 -8.95 -5.03 -8.49
N ARG A 76 -8.05 -5.64 -7.72
CA ARG A 76 -8.30 -6.46 -6.52
C ARG A 76 -7.00 -6.52 -5.69
N PRO A 77 -7.05 -6.99 -4.44
CA PRO A 77 -5.84 -7.26 -3.67
C PRO A 77 -4.86 -8.14 -4.45
N PHE A 78 -3.60 -7.72 -4.53
CA PHE A 78 -2.53 -8.40 -5.26
C PHE A 78 -2.82 -8.58 -6.76
N GLY A 79 -3.70 -7.74 -7.31
CA GLY A 79 -4.08 -7.72 -8.71
C GLY A 79 -3.25 -6.74 -9.53
N ALA A 80 -3.69 -6.49 -10.76
CA ALA A 80 -3.07 -5.52 -11.64
C ALA A 80 -3.44 -4.08 -11.24
N ALA A 81 -2.49 -3.15 -11.45
CA ALA A 81 -2.73 -1.72 -11.38
C ALA A 81 -3.85 -1.32 -12.37
N ARG A 82 -4.68 -0.37 -11.97
CA ARG A 82 -5.76 0.16 -12.79
C ARG A 82 -5.68 1.68 -12.84
N ARG A 83 -6.24 2.21 -13.92
CA ARG A 83 -6.46 3.63 -14.10
C ARG A 83 -7.55 4.13 -13.15
N ILE A 84 -7.36 5.31 -12.58
CA ILE A 84 -8.39 6.09 -11.93
C ILE A 84 -8.36 7.52 -12.46
N VAL A 85 -9.54 8.11 -12.68
CA VAL A 85 -9.66 9.49 -13.14
C VAL A 85 -10.14 10.33 -11.97
N VAL A 86 -9.35 11.31 -11.58
CA VAL A 86 -9.69 12.28 -10.52
C VAL A 86 -9.54 13.67 -11.12
N ASN A 87 -10.59 14.48 -11.04
CA ASN A 87 -10.60 15.85 -11.58
C ASN A 87 -10.13 15.92 -13.06
N GLY A 88 -10.59 14.96 -13.87
CA GLY A 88 -10.25 14.87 -15.30
C GLY A 88 -8.82 14.41 -15.60
N ARG A 89 -8.02 14.09 -14.59
CA ARG A 89 -6.64 13.60 -14.75
C ARG A 89 -6.54 12.12 -14.43
N GLU A 90 -5.73 11.43 -15.23
CA GLU A 90 -5.47 10.01 -15.03
C GLU A 90 -4.36 9.79 -14.02
N HIS A 91 -4.61 8.87 -13.09
CA HIS A 91 -3.67 8.43 -12.08
C HIS A 91 -3.56 6.90 -12.12
N PHE A 92 -2.33 6.41 -11.94
CA PHE A 92 -2.00 4.99 -11.81
C PHE A 92 -1.31 4.70 -10.48
N SER A 93 -0.56 5.69 -9.96
CA SER A 93 0.12 5.65 -8.67
C SER A 93 0.00 6.98 -7.94
N PHE A 94 0.23 6.91 -6.63
CA PHE A 94 0.21 8.05 -5.71
C PHE A 94 1.49 8.04 -4.90
N SER A 95 2.35 9.04 -5.11
CA SER A 95 3.56 9.23 -4.31
C SER A 95 3.21 9.46 -2.84
N THR A 96 3.94 8.76 -1.97
CA THR A 96 3.92 8.98 -0.53
C THR A 96 4.92 10.06 -0.13
N SER A 97 4.78 10.59 1.08
CA SER A 97 5.73 11.52 1.68
C SER A 97 7.15 10.96 1.74
N TRP A 98 7.32 9.64 1.89
CA TRP A 98 8.63 8.99 1.85
C TRP A 98 9.33 9.16 0.50
N ASN A 99 8.59 9.09 -0.60
CA ASN A 99 9.15 9.24 -1.94
C ASN A 99 9.67 10.66 -2.21
N ASP A 100 9.05 11.65 -1.57
CA ASP A 100 9.39 13.07 -1.71
C ASP A 100 10.60 13.50 -0.86
N LEU A 101 11.08 12.66 0.06
CA LEU A 101 12.23 13.00 0.90
C LEU A 101 13.54 13.11 0.10
N PRO A 102 14.44 14.04 0.47
CA PRO A 102 15.79 14.07 -0.08
C PRO A 102 16.49 12.71 0.04
N GLN A 103 17.35 12.37 -0.93
CA GLN A 103 18.01 11.06 -0.98
C GLN A 103 18.77 10.72 0.32
N GLN A 104 19.40 11.72 0.94
CA GLN A 104 20.13 11.53 2.20
C GLN A 104 19.21 11.11 3.36
N ALA A 105 18.03 11.74 3.48
CA ALA A 105 17.03 11.37 4.48
C ALA A 105 16.48 9.95 4.23
N ARG A 106 16.27 9.57 2.97
CA ARG A 106 15.81 8.21 2.60
C ARG A 106 16.78 7.09 2.94
N ARG A 107 18.05 7.39 3.29
CA ARG A 107 19.04 6.37 3.70
C ARG A 107 18.97 6.04 5.19
N GLN A 108 18.42 6.94 6.01
CA GLN A 108 18.32 6.75 7.47
C GLN A 108 17.44 5.55 7.82
N LYS A 109 17.77 4.81 8.88
CA LYS A 109 16.93 3.71 9.37
C LYS A 109 15.69 4.31 10.04
N VAL A 110 14.51 3.91 9.56
CA VAL A 110 13.22 4.36 10.07
C VAL A 110 12.31 3.16 10.27
N ASP A 111 11.24 3.32 11.05
CA ASP A 111 10.15 2.35 11.10
C ASP A 111 9.39 2.34 9.74
N PRO A 112 9.36 1.22 9.01
CA PRO A 112 8.62 1.09 7.75
C PRO A 112 7.11 1.31 7.90
N LEU A 113 6.55 1.11 9.09
CA LEU A 113 5.12 1.20 9.36
C LEU A 113 4.70 2.53 9.98
N ASN A 114 5.61 3.50 10.12
CA ASN A 114 5.26 4.84 10.58
C ASN A 114 4.30 5.50 9.56
N ALA A 115 3.07 5.77 10.02
CA ALA A 115 1.99 6.29 9.19
C ALA A 115 2.29 7.63 8.51
N ASP A 116 3.16 8.47 9.08
CA ASP A 116 3.53 9.75 8.47
C ASP A 116 4.24 9.57 7.13
N TYR A 117 4.99 8.47 6.96
CA TYR A 117 5.67 8.13 5.72
C TYR A 117 4.76 7.51 4.65
N TRP A 118 3.52 7.16 5.01
CA TRP A 118 2.52 6.57 4.11
C TRP A 118 1.54 7.59 3.55
N LYS A 119 1.49 8.79 4.13
CA LYS A 119 0.61 9.88 3.67
C LYS A 119 0.92 10.24 2.23
N THR A 120 -0.10 10.32 1.39
CA THR A 120 0.02 10.84 0.03
C THR A 120 -0.26 12.33 0.00
N LYS A 121 0.27 13.01 -1.01
CA LYS A 121 -0.16 14.38 -1.28
C LYS A 121 -1.65 14.38 -1.69
N PRO A 122 -2.48 15.29 -1.16
CA PRO A 122 -3.83 15.46 -1.66
C PRO A 122 -3.80 15.72 -3.16
N LEU A 123 -4.64 15.01 -3.90
CA LEU A 123 -4.98 15.41 -5.26
C LEU A 123 -5.84 16.66 -5.10
N ALA A 124 -5.34 17.81 -5.58
CA ALA A 124 -6.01 19.10 -5.38
C ALA A 124 -7.53 19.00 -5.63
N LYS A 125 -8.33 19.52 -4.69
CA LYS A 125 -9.80 19.62 -4.84
C LYS A 125 -10.15 20.60 -5.94
#